data_AF-A0A6I3L5P0-F1
#
_entry.id   AF-A0A6I3L5P0-F1
#
_cell.length_a   1.000
_cell.length_b   1.000
_cell.length_c   1.000
_cell.angle_alpha   90.00
_cell.angle_beta   90.00
_cell.angle_gamma   90.00
#
_symmetry.space_group_name_H-M   'P 1'
#
loop_
_entity.id
_entity.type
_entity.pdbx_description
1 polymer ?
#
loop_
_entity_poly.entity_id
_entity_poly.type
_entity_poly.pdbx_seq_one_letter_code
_entity_poly.pdbx_strand_id
1 'polypeptide(L)'
;MALEMKPQHRPWVIRSDKTPEMAIRTTPSDDSWRLTWAPDRLFSLEAACHAMLLDEILSDPDPEDLDQALEVAELLAGELGFTLREVLVRLWNRSDRQERRTDSAAPPHRAAPVHG
;
A
#
# COMPACT_ATOMS: atom_id res chain seq x y z
N MET A 1 -38.13 -9.75 17.41
CA MET A 1 -36.82 -10.42 17.35
C MET A 1 -35.83 -9.43 16.81
N ALA A 2 -34.90 -8.94 17.63
CA ALA A 2 -33.80 -8.11 17.17
C ALA A 2 -32.78 -9.04 16.49
N LEU A 3 -32.46 -8.78 15.22
CA LEU A 3 -31.32 -9.40 14.56
C LEU A 3 -30.07 -8.85 15.25
N GLU A 4 -29.43 -9.66 16.10
CA GLU A 4 -28.05 -9.42 16.50
C GLU A 4 -27.19 -9.48 15.24
N MET A 5 -26.96 -8.32 14.62
CA MET A 5 -25.84 -8.13 13.72
C MET A 5 -24.58 -8.27 14.55
N LYS A 6 -24.03 -9.49 14.59
CA LYS A 6 -22.69 -9.73 15.11
C LYS A 6 -21.75 -8.76 14.40
N PRO A 7 -20.93 -7.97 15.11
CA PRO A 7 -19.97 -7.09 14.46
C PRO A 7 -19.10 -7.97 13.57
N GLN A 8 -19.17 -7.75 12.26
CA GLN A 8 -18.29 -8.42 11.32
C GLN A 8 -16.88 -7.96 11.69
N HIS A 9 -16.05 -8.85 12.21
CA HIS A 9 -14.73 -8.52 12.73
C HIS A 9 -13.80 -8.21 11.56
N ARG A 10 -13.89 -6.98 11.03
CA ARG A 10 -13.00 -6.50 9.97
C ARG A 10 -11.58 -6.45 10.51
N PRO A 11 -10.58 -6.91 9.74
CA PRO A 11 -9.20 -6.86 10.17
C PRO A 11 -8.78 -5.41 10.47
N TRP A 12 -7.80 -5.22 11.36
CA TRP A 12 -7.25 -3.89 11.66
C TRP A 12 -6.16 -3.47 10.66
N VAL A 13 -5.62 -4.44 9.92
CA VAL A 13 -4.56 -4.26 8.93
C VAL A 13 -4.87 -5.18 7.75
N ILE A 14 -4.78 -4.65 6.54
CA ILE A 14 -4.77 -5.42 5.29
C ILE A 14 -3.39 -5.21 4.68
N ARG A 15 -2.76 -6.29 4.20
CA ARG A 15 -1.42 -6.25 3.59
C ARG A 15 -1.51 -6.80 2.18
N SER A 16 -0.75 -6.20 1.27
CA SER A 16 -0.51 -6.83 -0.02
C SER A 16 0.43 -8.01 0.17
N ASP A 17 0.20 -9.08 -0.58
CA ASP A 17 1.14 -10.21 -0.66
C ASP A 17 2.25 -9.96 -1.70
N LYS A 18 2.09 -8.94 -2.56
CA LYS A 18 3.00 -8.62 -3.66
C LYS A 18 3.84 -7.38 -3.42
N THR A 19 3.33 -6.42 -2.66
CA THR A 19 4.04 -5.17 -2.36
C THR A 19 4.20 -4.98 -0.84
N PRO A 20 5.13 -4.12 -0.40
CA PRO A 20 5.24 -3.74 1.02
C PRO A 20 4.04 -2.93 1.57
N GLU A 21 2.98 -2.73 0.78
CA GLU A 21 1.85 -1.87 1.14
C GLU A 21 0.96 -2.47 2.22
N MET A 22 0.45 -1.57 3.06
CA MET A 22 -0.50 -1.92 4.09
C MET A 22 -1.58 -0.85 4.24
N ALA A 23 -2.84 -1.28 4.27
CA ALA A 23 -3.93 -0.44 4.76
C ALA A 23 -4.12 -0.67 6.26
N ILE A 24 -4.07 0.41 7.05
CA ILE A 24 -4.25 0.38 8.51
C ILE A 24 -5.56 1.09 8.85
N ARG A 25 -6.41 0.41 9.61
CA ARG A 25 -7.64 1.01 10.14
C ARG A 25 -7.31 1.92 11.33
N THR A 26 -7.67 3.21 11.25
CA THR A 26 -7.35 4.21 12.26
C THR A 26 -8.44 4.44 13.31
N THR A 27 -9.68 4.07 13.02
CA THR A 27 -10.78 4.11 13.99
C THR A 27 -11.73 2.92 13.78
N PRO A 28 -12.57 2.56 14.76
CA PRO A 28 -13.57 1.50 14.61
C PRO A 28 -14.69 1.78 13.60
N SER A 29 -14.70 2.95 12.93
CA SER A 29 -15.64 3.26 11.85
C SER A 29 -15.21 2.61 10.54
N ASP A 30 -16.14 2.43 9.62
CA ASP A 30 -15.88 1.74 8.35
C ASP A 30 -15.12 2.60 7.31
N ASP A 31 -14.99 3.90 7.57
CA ASP A 31 -14.43 4.91 6.65
C ASP A 31 -13.10 5.51 7.10
N SER A 32 -12.26 4.71 7.76
CA SER A 32 -11.03 5.20 8.39
C SER A 32 -9.85 4.28 8.13
N TRP A 33 -9.53 4.05 6.86
CA TRP A 33 -8.33 3.32 6.45
C TRP A 33 -7.27 4.29 5.92
N ARG A 34 -6.00 4.06 6.28
CA ARG A 34 -4.84 4.80 5.74
C ARG A 34 -3.90 3.83 5.04
N LEU A 35 -3.44 4.21 3.85
CA LEU A 35 -2.37 3.54 3.12
C LEU A 35 -1.04 4.22 3.38
N THR A 36 0.05 3.47 3.25
CA THR A 36 1.40 3.98 3.49
C THR A 36 1.86 4.96 2.41
N TRP A 37 1.40 4.80 1.16
CA TRP A 37 1.70 5.73 0.06
C TRP A 37 0.76 6.95 -0.02
N ALA A 38 -0.40 6.89 0.65
CA ALA A 38 -1.35 8.00 0.75
C ALA A 38 -1.71 8.31 2.22
N PRO A 39 -0.72 8.66 3.06
CA PRO A 39 -0.95 8.80 4.49
C PRO A 39 -1.90 9.95 4.81
N ASP A 40 -1.99 10.98 3.98
CA ASP A 40 -2.79 12.17 4.26
C ASP A 40 -4.29 12.00 3.99
N ARG A 41 -4.72 10.80 3.57
CA ARG A 41 -6.10 10.52 3.18
C ARG A 41 -6.68 9.35 3.97
N LEU A 42 -7.96 9.47 4.30
CA LEU A 42 -8.77 8.38 4.85
C LEU A 42 -9.60 7.77 3.72
N PHE A 43 -9.70 6.45 3.76
CA PHE A 43 -10.42 5.65 2.78
C PHE A 43 -11.49 4.80 3.47
N SER A 44 -12.56 4.52 2.74
CA SER A 44 -13.43 3.38 3.05
C SER A 44 -12.66 2.08 2.87
N LEU A 45 -13.18 0.98 3.41
CA LEU A 45 -12.58 -0.34 3.19
C LEU A 45 -12.43 -0.66 1.69
N GLU A 46 -13.46 -0.41 0.89
CA GLU A 46 -13.46 -0.66 -0.55
C GLU A 46 -12.40 0.17 -1.26
N ALA A 47 -12.35 1.48 -0.99
CA ALA A 47 -11.35 2.36 -1.56
C ALA A 47 -9.93 1.98 -1.09
N ALA A 48 -9.76 1.48 0.13
CA ALA A 48 -8.48 0.97 0.59
C ALA A 48 -8.04 -0.27 -0.20
N CYS A 49 -8.95 -1.20 -0.49
CA CYS A 49 -8.67 -2.35 -1.35
C CYS A 49 -8.32 -1.91 -2.79
N HIS A 50 -9.02 -0.95 -3.37
CA HIS A 50 -8.72 -0.43 -4.70
C HIS A 50 -7.34 0.24 -4.73
N ALA A 51 -6.99 0.99 -3.69
CA ALA A 51 -5.68 1.63 -3.55
C ALA A 51 -4.53 0.61 -3.37
N MET A 52 -4.81 -0.54 -2.73
CA MET A 52 -3.86 -1.65 -2.67
C MET A 52 -3.68 -2.34 -4.01
N LEU A 53 -4.78 -2.67 -4.69
CA LEU A 53 -4.73 -3.30 -6.02
C LEU A 53 -3.99 -2.41 -7.03
N LEU A 54 -4.25 -1.10 -6.99
CA LEU A 54 -3.55 -0.12 -7.81
C LEU A 54 -2.04 -0.14 -7.59
N ASP A 55 -1.59 -0.23 -6.33
CA ASP A 55 -0.17 -0.35 -6.00
C ASP A 55 0.43 -1.65 -6.55
N GLU A 56 -0.29 -2.78 -6.45
CA GLU A 56 0.15 -4.06 -6.99
C GLU A 56 0.33 -4.02 -8.51
N ILE A 57 -0.66 -3.48 -9.24
CA ILE A 57 -0.61 -3.35 -10.69
C ILE A 57 0.60 -2.51 -11.12
N LEU A 58 0.81 -1.37 -10.47
CA LEU A 58 1.90 -0.44 -10.82
C LEU A 58 3.28 -0.90 -10.33
N SER A 59 3.33 -1.89 -9.44
CA SER A 59 4.58 -2.47 -8.96
C SER A 59 5.00 -3.71 -9.76
N ASP A 60 4.16 -4.23 -10.65
CA ASP A 60 4.50 -5.35 -11.52
C ASP A 60 5.44 -4.89 -12.65
N PRO A 61 6.70 -5.36 -12.70
CA PRO A 61 7.64 -4.96 -13.74
C PRO A 61 7.38 -5.63 -15.10
N ASP A 62 6.55 -6.68 -15.16
CA ASP A 62 6.30 -7.47 -16.37
C ASP A 62 4.81 -7.90 -16.47
N PRO A 63 3.88 -6.93 -16.63
CA PRO A 63 2.47 -7.25 -16.74
C PRO A 63 2.18 -8.04 -18.02
N GLU A 64 1.31 -9.04 -17.93
CA GLU A 64 0.90 -9.88 -19.07
C GLU A 64 0.31 -9.05 -20.24
N ASP A 65 -0.43 -8.00 -19.91
CA ASP A 65 -0.96 -7.00 -20.85
C ASP A 65 -0.76 -5.59 -20.27
N LEU A 66 0.21 -4.86 -20.82
CA LEU A 66 0.57 -3.53 -20.35
C LEU A 66 -0.55 -2.50 -20.57
N ASP A 67 -1.25 -2.56 -21.71
CA ASP A 67 -2.28 -1.57 -22.03
C ASP A 67 -3.49 -1.76 -21.12
N GLN A 68 -3.90 -3.02 -20.88
CA GLN A 68 -4.96 -3.33 -19.92
C GLN A 68 -4.56 -2.95 -18.49
N ALA A 69 -3.32 -3.22 -18.08
CA ALA A 69 -2.84 -2.86 -16.75
C ALA A 69 -2.91 -1.33 -16.52
N LEU A 70 -2.52 -0.54 -17.52
CA LEU A 70 -2.60 0.92 -17.46
C LEU A 70 -4.05 1.42 -17.44
N GLU A 71 -4.93 0.85 -18.25
CA GLU A 71 -6.36 1.23 -18.26
C GLU A 71 -7.02 0.98 -16.90
N VAL A 72 -6.78 -0.19 -16.30
CA VAL A 72 -7.29 -0.51 -14.96
C VAL A 72 -6.66 0.41 -13.91
N ALA A 73 -5.37 0.72 -14.02
CA ALA A 73 -4.70 1.63 -13.10
C ALA A 73 -5.27 3.06 -13.17
N GLU A 74 -5.57 3.57 -14.36
CA GLU A 74 -6.21 4.87 -14.55
C GLU A 74 -7.62 4.90 -13.95
N LEU A 75 -8.41 3.84 -14.18
CA LEU A 75 -9.75 3.71 -13.61
C LEU A 75 -9.72 3.74 -12.08
N LEU A 76 -8.90 2.89 -11.46
CA LEU A 76 -8.76 2.83 -10.00
C LEU A 76 -8.25 4.15 -9.43
N ALA A 77 -7.28 4.79 -10.07
CA ALA A 77 -6.82 6.13 -9.65
C ALA A 77 -7.98 7.13 -9.66
N GLY A 78 -8.79 7.13 -10.72
CA GLY A 78 -9.98 7.98 -10.86
C GLY A 78 -11.04 7.74 -9.78
N GLU A 79 -11.35 6.49 -9.47
CA GLU A 79 -12.25 6.11 -8.37
C GLU A 79 -11.74 6.60 -7.00
N LEU A 80 -10.42 6.60 -6.83
CA LEU A 80 -9.75 7.15 -5.66
C LEU A 80 -9.63 8.67 -5.72
N GLY A 81 -10.08 9.34 -6.77
CA GLY A 81 -9.97 10.80 -6.93
C GLY A 81 -8.52 11.29 -7.08
N PHE A 82 -7.68 10.49 -7.72
CA PHE A 82 -6.34 10.85 -8.15
C PHE A 82 -6.22 10.69 -9.67
N THR A 83 -5.24 11.37 -10.25
CA THR A 83 -4.73 11.02 -11.58
C THR A 83 -3.68 9.90 -11.45
N LEU A 84 -3.52 9.09 -12.50
CA LEU A 84 -2.48 8.06 -12.52
C LEU A 84 -1.07 8.66 -12.26
N ARG A 85 -0.80 9.85 -12.81
CA ARG A 85 0.46 10.58 -12.57
C ARG A 85 0.70 10.87 -11.09
N GLU A 86 -0.31 11.34 -10.37
CA GLU A 86 -0.17 11.63 -8.93
C GLU A 86 0.13 10.36 -8.12
N VAL A 87 -0.50 9.25 -8.49
CA VAL A 87 -0.25 7.94 -7.85
C VAL A 87 1.19 7.51 -8.09
N LEU A 88 1.67 7.53 -9.33
CA LEU A 88 3.06 7.18 -9.67
C LEU A 88 4.08 8.00 -8.86
N VAL A 89 3.88 9.31 -8.74
CA VAL A 89 4.76 10.18 -7.94
C VAL A 89 4.73 9.81 -6.46
N ARG A 90 3.56 9.46 -5.91
CA ARG A 90 3.43 9.02 -4.50
C ARG A 90 4.15 7.69 -4.26
N LEU A 91 3.98 6.72 -5.17
CA LEU A 91 4.64 5.41 -5.08
C LEU A 91 6.17 5.54 -5.21
N TRP A 92 6.66 6.36 -6.14
CA TRP A 92 8.08 6.67 -6.28
C TRP A 92 8.68 7.21 -4.98
N ASN A 93 8.00 8.19 -4.37
CA ASN A 93 8.44 8.77 -3.09
C ASN A 93 8.40 7.77 -1.92
N ARG A 94 7.53 6.74 -1.98
CA ARG A 94 7.52 5.67 -0.98
C ARG A 94 8.77 4.79 -1.13
N SER A 95 9.10 4.36 -2.34
CA SER A 95 10.28 3.51 -2.61
C SER A 95 11.56 4.17 -2.14
N ASP A 96 11.75 5.46 -2.44
CA ASP A 96 12.92 6.24 -1.98
C ASP A 96 12.98 6.37 -0.44
N ARG A 97 11.84 6.55 0.23
CA ARG A 97 11.80 6.53 1.71
C ARG A 97 12.15 5.15 2.29
N GLN A 98 11.82 4.07 1.59
CA GLN A 98 12.09 2.70 2.03
C GLN A 98 13.55 2.30 1.81
N GLU A 99 14.13 2.66 0.67
CA GLU A 99 15.57 2.47 0.37
C GLU A 99 16.43 3.16 1.44
N ARG A 100 16.16 4.45 1.72
CA ARG A 100 16.87 5.21 2.77
C ARG A 100 16.78 4.59 4.16
N ARG A 101 15.64 3.95 4.51
CA ARG A 101 15.53 3.22 5.79
C ARG A 101 16.35 1.94 5.80
N THR A 102 16.41 1.23 4.67
CA THR A 102 17.18 -0.01 4.54
C THR A 102 18.68 0.28 4.65
N ASP A 103 19.16 1.32 3.97
CA ASP A 103 20.54 1.78 4.05
C ASP A 103 20.93 2.21 5.47
N SER A 104 20.02 2.88 6.19
CA SER A 104 20.27 3.34 7.56
C SER A 104 20.14 2.23 8.62
N ALA A 105 19.53 1.09 8.29
CA ALA A 105 19.33 -0.04 9.20
C ALA A 105 20.38 -1.15 9.05
N ALA A 106 21.28 -1.05 8.07
CA ALA A 106 22.42 -1.96 7.95
C ALA A 106 23.37 -1.75 9.16
N PRO A 107 23.57 -2.75 10.04
CA PRO A 107 24.56 -2.63 11.11
C PRO A 107 25.95 -2.55 10.49
N PRO A 108 26.90 -1.81 11.08
CA PRO A 108 28.28 -1.82 10.60
C PRO A 108 28.76 -3.27 10.60
N HIS A 109 29.16 -3.77 9.43
CA HIS A 109 29.77 -5.08 9.26
C HIS A 109 30.71 -5.35 10.43
N ARG A 110 30.34 -6.31 11.28
CA ARG A 110 31.17 -6.77 12.39
C ARG A 110 32.50 -7.17 11.78
N ALA A 111 33.53 -6.34 11.97
CA ALA A 111 34.90 -6.68 11.63
C ALA A 111 35.19 -8.03 12.28
N ALA A 112 35.36 -9.06 11.46
CA ALA A 112 35.76 -10.37 11.95
C ALA A 112 37.11 -10.22 12.66
N PRO A 113 37.31 -10.82 13.85
CA PRO A 113 38.58 -10.71 14.53
C PRO A 113 39.64 -11.42 13.70
N VAL A 114 40.71 -10.70 13.37
CA VAL A 114 41.91 -11.31 12.80
C VAL A 114 42.53 -12.18 13.89
N HIS A 115 42.50 -13.50 13.70
CA HIS A 115 43.32 -14.41 14.49
C HIS A 115 44.60 -14.67 13.71
N GLY A 116 45.72 -14.23 14.30
CA GLY A 116 47.07 -14.59 13.88
C GLY A 116 47.52 -15.94 14.43
#